data_AF-A0A067NG60-F1
#
_entry.id   AF-A0A067NG60-F1
#
_cell.length_a   1.000
_cell.length_b   1.000
_cell.length_c   1.000
_cell.angle_alpha   90.00
_cell.angle_beta   90.00
_cell.angle_gamma   90.00
#
_symmetry.space_group_name_H-M   'P 1'
#
loop_
_entity.id
_entity.type
_entity.pdbx_description
1 polymer ?
#
loop_
_entity_poly.entity_id
_entity_poly.type
_entity_poly.pdbx_seq_one_letter_code
_entity_poly.pdbx_strand_id
1 'polypeptide(L)'
;MKPMASVLDPPSGVIGFKKGVLDNTARISITWLAWRSDGQYGVETSDPSLIQKYDLNWYTDFYAYATGVDCRGMSSSEFTGAGGVVYTVAIDRGSLLRSSSGAPRYLGPTSGYCGYYFVDWNQTGSHTDPSMKLVSYQPRGVVSQSGTTYSYSIDFEQDMQMFNNNGNEQYTFSAQHSTDFSLDRFQLHGLQDSTGVDYSVDYKDYYDHWSDPNFNTNTWWEPGVYEEVTREGWKHWIVREYLPADNVPINGLSVFSSSVGKPTFKSKFEAAFRAFKSNAWRCTSDDDTTHFQMTGIYFSNDDGWSNVLDLTWS
;
A
#
# COMPACT_ATOMS: atom_id res chain seq x y z
N MET A 1 -24.90 -1.55 -11.96
CA MET A 1 -25.00 -2.81 -11.20
C MET A 1 -25.28 -2.48 -9.76
N LYS A 2 -26.09 -3.28 -9.07
CA LYS A 2 -26.31 -3.13 -7.63
C LYS A 2 -25.01 -3.61 -6.96
N PRO A 3 -24.36 -2.84 -6.08
CA PRO A 3 -23.18 -3.34 -5.37
C PRO A 3 -23.56 -4.65 -4.68
N MET A 4 -22.84 -5.73 -4.98
CA MET A 4 -22.98 -6.96 -4.22
C MET A 4 -22.56 -6.65 -2.79
N ALA A 5 -23.41 -6.96 -1.82
CA ALA A 5 -23.03 -6.86 -0.42
C ALA A 5 -21.85 -7.83 -0.19
N SER A 6 -20.82 -7.42 0.55
CA SER A 6 -19.77 -8.34 0.95
C SER A 6 -20.35 -9.44 1.86
N VAL A 7 -20.24 -10.70 1.45
CA VAL A 7 -20.67 -11.88 2.19
C VAL A 7 -19.44 -12.76 2.42
N LEU A 8 -18.72 -12.50 3.51
CA LEU A 8 -17.51 -13.26 3.89
C LEU A 8 -17.71 -14.09 5.16
N ASP A 9 -18.74 -13.79 5.95
CA ASP A 9 -19.07 -14.59 7.13
C ASP A 9 -20.13 -15.64 6.74
N PRO A 10 -19.82 -16.95 6.88
CA PRO A 10 -20.84 -17.99 6.71
C PRO A 10 -21.85 -17.96 7.88
N PRO A 11 -22.99 -18.64 7.75
CA PRO A 11 -23.98 -18.74 8.82
C PRO A 11 -23.39 -19.24 10.16
N SER A 12 -24.04 -18.89 11.27
CA SER A 12 -23.62 -19.37 12.58
C SER A 12 -23.63 -20.89 12.68
N GLY A 13 -22.64 -21.47 13.37
CA GLY A 13 -22.57 -22.92 13.58
C GLY A 13 -21.97 -23.68 12.38
N VAL A 14 -21.12 -23.02 11.59
CA VAL A 14 -20.37 -23.64 10.50
C VAL A 14 -19.05 -24.17 11.01
N ILE A 15 -18.74 -25.41 10.65
CA ILE A 15 -17.43 -26.03 10.84
C ILE A 15 -16.52 -25.47 9.75
N GLY A 16 -15.25 -25.28 10.05
CA GLY A 16 -14.33 -24.91 8.99
C GLY A 16 -14.11 -23.41 8.82
N PHE A 17 -14.73 -22.53 9.62
CA PHE A 17 -14.56 -21.08 9.48
C PHE A 17 -13.79 -20.43 10.62
N LYS A 18 -12.82 -19.57 10.28
CA LYS A 18 -12.20 -18.61 11.21
C LYS A 18 -11.94 -17.27 10.52
N LYS A 19 -11.88 -16.21 11.32
CA LYS A 19 -11.47 -14.88 10.88
C LYS A 19 -10.56 -14.20 11.89
N GLY A 20 -9.76 -13.25 11.41
CA GLY A 20 -8.83 -12.47 12.22
C GLY A 20 -8.46 -11.17 11.53
N VAL A 21 -7.72 -10.33 12.24
CA VAL A 21 -7.21 -9.06 11.72
C VAL A 21 -5.76 -8.92 12.14
N LEU A 22 -4.90 -8.53 11.21
CA LEU A 22 -3.56 -8.02 11.52
C LEU A 22 -3.59 -6.50 11.50
N ASP A 23 -3.12 -5.90 12.59
CA ASP A 23 -2.96 -4.46 12.76
C ASP A 23 -1.50 -4.09 12.53
N ASN A 24 -1.26 -3.38 11.44
CA ASN A 24 0.04 -2.94 10.95
C ASN A 24 0.10 -1.42 10.99
N THR A 25 0.14 -0.86 12.20
CA THR A 25 0.20 0.58 12.43
C THR A 25 1.62 1.05 12.73
N ALA A 26 2.00 2.20 12.15
CA ALA A 26 3.29 2.81 12.39
C ALA A 26 3.19 4.33 12.29
N ARG A 27 4.06 5.02 13.04
CA ARG A 27 4.30 6.46 12.87
C ARG A 27 5.69 6.69 12.30
N ILE A 28 5.73 7.27 11.11
CA ILE A 28 6.96 7.64 10.42
C ILE A 28 7.27 9.08 10.77
N SER A 29 8.47 9.35 11.28
CA SER A 29 8.94 10.70 11.58
C SER A 29 10.18 11.00 10.77
N ILE A 30 10.12 12.07 9.97
CA ILE A 30 11.22 12.53 9.14
C ILE A 30 11.94 13.66 9.87
N THR A 31 13.08 13.33 10.49
CA THR A 31 13.94 14.26 11.24
C THR A 31 15.12 14.77 10.43
N TRP A 32 15.33 14.23 9.24
CA TRP A 32 16.29 14.74 8.28
C TRP A 32 15.61 15.80 7.41
N LEU A 33 16.28 16.92 7.20
CA LEU A 33 15.90 18.00 6.31
C LEU A 33 16.80 17.93 5.08
N ALA A 34 16.18 17.81 3.91
CA ALA A 34 16.91 17.85 2.66
C ALA A 34 17.68 19.18 2.52
N TRP A 35 17.13 20.30 2.99
CA TRP A 35 17.62 21.67 2.86
C TRP A 35 16.99 22.46 4.01
N ARG A 36 17.82 23.15 4.78
CA ARG A 36 17.36 24.16 5.76
C ARG A 36 17.05 25.48 5.06
N SER A 37 16.39 26.40 5.76
CA SER A 37 16.02 27.71 5.20
C SER A 37 17.19 28.58 4.75
N ASP A 38 18.38 28.35 5.30
CA ASP A 38 19.64 28.98 4.90
C ASP A 38 20.29 28.31 3.67
N GLY A 39 19.69 27.26 3.12
CA GLY A 39 20.19 26.52 1.97
C GLY A 39 21.19 25.41 2.31
N GLN A 40 21.43 25.11 3.60
CA GLN A 40 22.28 23.98 3.98
C GLN A 40 21.61 22.64 3.66
N TYR A 41 22.26 21.79 2.85
CA TYR A 41 21.78 20.45 2.49
C TYR A 41 22.06 19.40 3.57
N GLY A 42 21.13 18.46 3.72
CA GLY A 42 21.34 17.21 4.44
C GLY A 42 21.53 17.37 5.95
N VAL A 43 20.58 18.02 6.62
CA VAL A 43 20.71 18.41 8.03
C VAL A 43 19.68 17.70 8.89
N GLU A 44 20.12 17.09 9.99
CA GLU A 44 19.21 16.57 11.01
C GLU A 44 18.63 17.71 11.86
N THR A 45 17.36 17.56 12.26
CA THR A 45 16.68 18.50 13.15
C THR A 45 15.97 17.78 14.28
N SER A 46 15.90 18.45 15.42
CA SER A 46 15.04 18.08 16.56
C SER A 46 13.90 19.07 16.77
N ASP A 47 13.79 20.12 15.94
CA ASP A 47 12.72 21.11 16.01
C ASP A 47 11.40 20.51 15.51
N PRO A 48 10.38 20.35 16.39
CA PRO A 48 9.10 19.77 16.01
C PRO A 48 8.37 20.52 14.90
N SER A 49 8.65 21.81 14.70
CA SER A 49 8.06 22.63 13.64
C SER A 49 8.59 22.32 12.25
N LEU A 50 9.67 21.54 12.16
CA LEU A 50 10.32 21.13 10.90
C LEU A 50 10.20 19.62 10.63
N ILE A 51 9.75 18.83 11.61
CA ILE A 51 9.64 17.37 11.52
C ILE A 51 8.31 17.01 10.85
N GLN A 52 8.37 16.49 9.63
CA GLN A 52 7.21 15.92 8.96
C GLN A 52 6.92 14.53 9.52
N LYS A 53 5.63 14.20 9.66
CA LYS A 53 5.19 12.93 10.24
C LYS A 53 4.08 12.32 9.40
N TYR A 54 4.07 11.01 9.32
CA TYR A 54 3.06 10.23 8.60
C TYR A 54 2.55 9.13 9.53
N ASP A 55 1.24 8.92 9.52
CA ASP A 55 0.58 7.84 10.22
C ASP A 55 0.22 6.78 9.16
N LEU A 56 0.84 5.61 9.28
CA LEU A 56 0.44 4.40 8.57
C LEU A 56 -0.62 3.69 9.41
N ASN A 57 -1.80 3.54 8.83
CA ASN A 57 -2.86 2.70 9.38
C ASN A 57 -3.19 1.63 8.35
N TRP A 58 -2.57 0.45 8.46
CA TRP A 58 -2.80 -0.67 7.56
C TRP A 58 -3.36 -1.85 8.35
N TYR A 59 -4.44 -2.43 7.84
CA TYR A 59 -5.07 -3.61 8.40
C TYR A 59 -5.21 -4.67 7.31
N THR A 60 -4.97 -5.91 7.68
CA THR A 60 -5.28 -7.06 6.83
C THR A 60 -6.34 -7.90 7.51
N ASP A 61 -7.55 -7.93 6.94
CA ASP A 61 -8.64 -8.78 7.41
C ASP A 61 -8.52 -10.17 6.78
N PHE A 62 -8.58 -11.23 7.59
CA PHE A 62 -8.45 -12.61 7.13
C PHE A 62 -9.75 -13.38 7.33
N TYR A 63 -10.13 -14.14 6.31
CA TYR A 63 -11.26 -15.06 6.33
C TYR A 63 -10.80 -16.41 5.80
N ALA A 64 -10.81 -17.43 6.65
CA ALA A 64 -10.31 -18.76 6.33
C ALA A 64 -11.43 -19.81 6.40
N TYR A 65 -11.49 -20.64 5.36
CA TYR A 65 -12.54 -21.62 5.12
C TYR A 65 -11.92 -22.98 4.80
N ALA A 66 -12.08 -23.95 5.70
CA ALA A 66 -11.87 -25.36 5.39
C ALA A 66 -13.09 -25.88 4.62
N THR A 67 -12.86 -26.39 3.41
CA THR A 67 -13.89 -26.79 2.46
C THR A 67 -13.60 -28.19 1.91
N GLY A 68 -14.65 -28.83 1.36
CA GLY A 68 -14.58 -30.09 0.64
C GLY A 68 -14.85 -31.32 1.50
N VAL A 69 -14.34 -31.34 2.74
CA VAL A 69 -14.61 -32.40 3.74
C VAL A 69 -14.71 -31.81 5.15
N ASP A 70 -15.32 -32.54 6.08
CA ASP A 70 -15.36 -32.18 7.51
C ASP A 70 -13.94 -32.24 8.09
N CYS A 71 -13.44 -31.13 8.63
CA CYS A 71 -12.08 -31.02 9.15
C CYS A 71 -11.94 -31.47 10.62
N ARG A 72 -13.03 -31.79 11.32
CA ARG A 72 -12.98 -32.11 12.76
C ARG A 72 -12.22 -33.41 13.01
N GLY A 73 -11.30 -33.35 13.98
CA GLY A 73 -10.52 -34.52 14.41
C GLY A 73 -9.52 -35.05 13.36
N MET A 74 -9.33 -34.36 12.24
CA MET A 74 -8.38 -34.75 11.20
C MET A 74 -7.05 -34.01 11.38
N SER A 75 -5.94 -34.71 11.18
CA SER A 75 -4.66 -34.09 10.88
C SER A 75 -4.69 -33.42 9.49
N SER A 76 -3.78 -32.49 9.23
CA SER A 76 -3.65 -31.84 7.92
C SER A 76 -3.49 -32.84 6.77
N SER A 77 -2.77 -33.95 6.99
CA SER A 77 -2.60 -35.01 6.00
C SER A 77 -3.86 -35.80 5.74
N GLU A 78 -4.65 -36.11 6.78
CA GLU A 78 -5.93 -36.82 6.63
C GLU A 78 -6.96 -35.95 5.91
N PHE A 79 -7.06 -34.68 6.32
CA PHE A 79 -7.94 -33.69 5.68
C PHE A 79 -7.63 -33.54 4.19
N THR A 80 -6.36 -33.36 3.84
CA THR A 80 -5.91 -33.23 2.44
C THR A 80 -6.13 -34.53 1.67
N GLY A 81 -5.81 -35.68 2.27
CA GLY A 81 -5.97 -37.00 1.64
C GLY A 81 -7.44 -37.32 1.32
N ALA A 82 -8.38 -36.78 2.09
CA ALA A 82 -9.80 -36.89 1.84
C ALA A 82 -10.34 -35.86 0.81
N GLY A 83 -9.49 -34.95 0.31
CA GLY A 83 -9.87 -33.92 -0.66
C GLY A 83 -10.19 -32.55 -0.06
N GLY A 84 -9.87 -32.34 1.22
CA GLY A 84 -10.03 -31.06 1.90
C GLY A 84 -9.03 -29.99 1.44
N VAL A 85 -9.48 -28.73 1.41
CA VAL A 85 -8.66 -27.55 1.11
C VAL A 85 -9.03 -26.41 2.06
N VAL A 86 -8.07 -25.60 2.46
CA VAL A 86 -8.30 -24.34 3.18
C VAL A 86 -8.10 -23.17 2.23
N TYR A 87 -9.15 -22.37 1.99
CA TYR A 87 -9.03 -21.08 1.33
C TYR A 87 -8.88 -19.97 2.37
N THR A 88 -7.97 -19.03 2.16
CA THR A 88 -7.80 -17.85 3.01
C THR A 88 -7.89 -16.60 2.13
N VAL A 89 -8.90 -15.78 2.39
CA VAL A 89 -9.06 -14.45 1.79
C VAL A 89 -8.43 -13.43 2.72
N ALA A 90 -7.45 -12.68 2.23
CA ALA A 90 -6.76 -11.61 2.93
C ALA A 90 -7.09 -10.28 2.24
N ILE A 91 -7.66 -9.32 2.99
CA ILE A 91 -8.09 -8.02 2.47
C ILE A 91 -7.27 -6.94 3.14
N ASP A 92 -6.41 -6.29 2.37
CA ASP A 92 -5.63 -5.14 2.78
C ASP A 92 -6.46 -3.87 2.66
N ARG A 93 -6.56 -3.12 3.76
CA ARG A 93 -7.25 -1.83 3.81
C ARG A 93 -6.51 -0.83 4.70
N GLY A 94 -6.64 0.45 4.38
CA GLY A 94 -6.07 1.50 5.23
C GLY A 94 -5.59 2.71 4.46
N SER A 95 -4.59 3.39 5.00
CA SER A 95 -3.93 4.51 4.35
C SER A 95 -2.57 4.84 4.97
N LEU A 96 -1.70 5.44 4.16
CA LEU A 96 -0.60 6.27 4.61
C LEU A 96 -1.01 7.73 4.48
N LEU A 97 -1.09 8.45 5.60
CA LEU A 97 -1.45 9.87 5.58
C LEU A 97 -0.47 10.73 6.37
N ARG A 98 -0.32 11.99 5.97
CA ARG A 98 0.38 12.99 6.78
C ARG A 98 -0.32 13.17 8.14
N SER A 99 0.43 13.03 9.22
CA SER A 99 -0.09 13.21 10.57
C SER A 99 -0.46 14.67 10.83
N SER A 100 -1.59 14.89 11.49
CA SER A 100 -1.99 16.23 11.96
C SER A 100 -1.04 16.82 12.99
N SER A 101 -0.19 15.98 13.61
CA SER A 101 0.85 16.37 14.56
C SER A 101 2.23 16.62 13.93
N GLY A 102 2.34 16.48 12.60
CA GLY A 102 3.53 16.75 11.82
C GLY A 102 3.60 18.19 11.33
N ALA A 103 4.80 18.66 11.03
CA ALA A 103 5.01 19.93 10.36
C ALA A 103 4.31 19.98 8.98
N PRO A 104 3.87 21.16 8.51
CA PRO A 104 3.41 21.33 7.15
C PRO A 104 4.56 21.08 6.15
N ARG A 105 4.22 20.97 4.86
CA ARG A 105 5.24 20.94 3.81
C ARG A 105 6.04 22.22 3.87
N TYR A 106 7.36 22.08 3.93
CA TYR A 106 8.24 23.22 3.72
C TYR A 106 8.32 23.50 2.22
N LEU A 107 8.00 24.74 1.82
CA LEU A 107 8.00 25.16 0.43
C LEU A 107 9.25 25.97 0.04
N GLY A 108 10.27 25.99 0.90
CA GLY A 108 11.45 26.82 0.72
C GLY A 108 11.30 28.18 1.43
N PRO A 109 12.33 29.05 1.31
CA PRO A 109 12.26 30.42 1.84
C PRO A 109 11.18 31.26 1.13
N THR A 110 10.85 30.90 -0.11
CA THR A 110 9.76 31.44 -0.92
C THR A 110 8.92 30.27 -1.45
N SER A 111 7.59 30.41 -1.47
CA SER A 111 6.69 29.37 -2.00
C SER A 111 7.07 28.95 -3.42
N GLY A 112 7.11 27.62 -3.65
CA GLY A 112 7.50 27.03 -4.92
C GLY A 112 9.01 26.87 -5.10
N TYR A 113 9.86 27.37 -4.20
CA TYR A 113 11.31 27.10 -4.31
C TYR A 113 11.63 25.65 -3.95
N CYS A 114 10.74 25.02 -3.17
CA CYS A 114 10.88 23.67 -2.71
C CYS A 114 9.51 22.97 -2.58
N GLY A 115 9.50 21.65 -2.65
CA GLY A 115 8.34 20.82 -2.30
C GLY A 115 8.78 19.63 -1.46
N TYR A 116 8.56 19.70 -0.13
CA TYR A 116 9.17 18.76 0.81
C TYR A 116 8.31 17.62 1.33
N TYR A 117 8.94 16.44 1.29
CA TYR A 117 8.49 15.13 1.72
C TYR A 117 7.04 14.85 1.32
N PHE A 118 6.69 15.05 0.05
CA PHE A 118 5.47 14.42 -0.43
C PHE A 118 5.71 12.91 -0.58
N VAL A 119 4.66 12.11 -0.42
CA VAL A 119 4.71 10.66 -0.65
C VAL A 119 4.88 10.41 -2.14
N ASP A 120 5.98 9.76 -2.51
CA ASP A 120 6.31 9.39 -3.89
C ASP A 120 5.72 8.03 -4.24
N TRP A 121 5.82 7.08 -3.31
CA TRP A 121 5.14 5.80 -3.38
C TRP A 121 5.02 5.16 -1.99
N ASN A 122 4.12 4.19 -1.87
CA ASN A 122 4.13 3.21 -0.80
C ASN A 122 3.84 1.80 -1.35
N GLN A 123 4.25 0.78 -0.61
CA GLN A 123 4.02 -0.62 -0.96
C GLN A 123 3.63 -1.41 0.28
N THR A 124 2.58 -2.22 0.13
CA THR A 124 2.12 -3.17 1.15
C THR A 124 2.17 -4.57 0.60
N GLY A 125 2.78 -5.48 1.35
CA GLY A 125 2.98 -6.86 0.95
C GLY A 125 2.44 -7.86 1.96
N SER A 126 1.66 -8.83 1.49
CA SER A 126 1.16 -9.94 2.30
C SER A 126 1.80 -11.24 1.82
N HIS A 127 2.86 -11.68 2.50
CA HIS A 127 3.59 -12.91 2.17
C HIS A 127 3.28 -14.04 3.14
N THR A 128 3.35 -15.26 2.63
CA THR A 128 3.06 -16.49 3.35
C THR A 128 4.25 -17.43 3.34
N ASP A 129 4.27 -18.38 4.26
CA ASP A 129 5.19 -19.50 4.19
C ASP A 129 4.83 -20.46 3.01
N PRO A 130 5.74 -21.36 2.60
CA PRO A 130 5.49 -22.26 1.46
C PRO A 130 4.31 -23.23 1.62
N SER A 131 3.67 -23.31 2.79
CA SER A 131 2.46 -24.13 2.98
C SER A 131 1.21 -23.51 2.36
N MET A 132 1.28 -22.23 2.00
CA MET A 132 0.22 -21.55 1.26
C MET A 132 0.64 -21.30 -0.19
N LYS A 133 -0.36 -21.34 -1.07
CA LYS A 133 -0.23 -21.00 -2.49
C LYS A 133 -1.14 -19.82 -2.79
N LEU A 134 -0.61 -18.76 -3.40
CA LEU A 134 -1.44 -17.70 -3.94
C LEU A 134 -2.31 -18.25 -5.09
N VAL A 135 -3.62 -18.09 -4.96
CA VAL A 135 -4.64 -18.50 -5.93
C VAL A 135 -4.99 -17.34 -6.84
N SER A 136 -5.27 -16.18 -6.26
CA SER A 136 -5.62 -14.97 -7.00
C SER A 136 -5.28 -13.73 -6.18
N TYR A 137 -5.24 -12.59 -6.85
CA TYR A 137 -5.13 -11.28 -6.25
C TYR A 137 -5.90 -10.26 -7.09
N GLN A 138 -6.36 -9.20 -6.43
CA GLN A 138 -7.06 -8.05 -6.99
C GLN A 138 -6.66 -6.75 -6.25
N PRO A 139 -6.77 -5.58 -6.89
CA PRO A 139 -7.10 -5.39 -8.30
C PRO A 139 -5.91 -5.79 -9.20
N ARG A 140 -6.19 -6.15 -10.47
CA ARG A 140 -5.14 -6.48 -11.46
C ARG A 140 -4.72 -5.32 -12.36
N GLY A 141 -5.36 -4.17 -12.21
CA GLY A 141 -5.07 -2.98 -13.00
C GLY A 141 -6.20 -1.96 -12.92
N VAL A 142 -5.99 -0.88 -13.66
CA VAL A 142 -6.93 0.25 -13.76
C VAL A 142 -8.20 -0.18 -14.50
N VAL A 143 -9.37 0.05 -13.90
CA VAL A 143 -10.68 -0.15 -14.54
C VAL A 143 -11.02 1.03 -15.44
N SER A 144 -10.76 2.24 -14.97
CA SER A 144 -10.97 3.47 -15.75
C SER A 144 -10.10 4.62 -15.25
N GLN A 145 -9.91 5.62 -16.09
CA GLN A 145 -9.18 6.84 -15.77
C GLN A 145 -9.98 8.07 -16.19
N SER A 146 -10.02 9.09 -15.34
CA SER A 146 -10.57 10.42 -15.65
C SER A 146 -9.62 11.51 -15.15
N GLY A 147 -8.99 12.23 -16.08
CA GLY A 147 -7.93 13.18 -15.73
C GLY A 147 -6.78 12.50 -14.99
N THR A 148 -6.47 13.00 -13.80
CA THR A 148 -5.45 12.44 -12.90
C THR A 148 -5.98 11.31 -12.01
N THR A 149 -7.27 10.99 -12.06
CA THR A 149 -7.88 9.99 -11.18
C THR A 149 -7.95 8.62 -11.86
N TYR A 150 -7.37 7.62 -11.22
CA TYR A 150 -7.35 6.21 -11.63
C TYR A 150 -8.31 5.42 -10.74
N SER A 151 -9.24 4.68 -11.34
CA SER A 151 -10.25 3.91 -10.61
C SER A 151 -10.02 2.41 -10.75
N TYR A 152 -10.28 1.68 -9.67
CA TYR A 152 -10.05 0.26 -9.52
C TYR A 152 -11.30 -0.40 -8.93
N SER A 153 -11.46 -1.68 -9.24
CA SER A 153 -12.44 -2.55 -8.58
C SER A 153 -11.72 -3.78 -8.05
N ILE A 154 -12.09 -4.18 -6.83
CA ILE A 154 -11.83 -5.49 -6.28
C ILE A 154 -13.15 -6.25 -6.32
N ASP A 155 -13.23 -7.26 -7.19
CA ASP A 155 -14.37 -8.18 -7.26
C ASP A 155 -13.89 -9.62 -7.02
N PHE A 156 -14.41 -10.24 -5.98
CA PHE A 156 -14.10 -11.60 -5.57
C PHE A 156 -15.38 -12.38 -5.32
N GLU A 157 -15.44 -13.59 -5.88
CA GLU A 157 -16.48 -14.57 -5.63
C GLU A 157 -15.85 -15.97 -5.64
N GLN A 158 -16.16 -16.76 -4.61
CA GLN A 158 -15.70 -18.15 -4.50
C GLN A 158 -16.75 -19.01 -3.80
N ASP A 159 -17.24 -20.01 -4.52
CA ASP A 159 -18.08 -21.05 -3.95
C ASP A 159 -17.23 -22.08 -3.20
N MET A 160 -17.68 -22.43 -1.99
CA MET A 160 -17.02 -23.35 -1.06
C MET A 160 -18.04 -24.33 -0.50
N GLN A 161 -17.63 -25.60 -0.41
CA GLN A 161 -18.43 -26.67 0.18
C GLN A 161 -18.14 -26.74 1.68
N MET A 162 -19.09 -26.27 2.48
CA MET A 162 -18.95 -26.17 3.94
C MET A 162 -19.89 -27.13 4.68
N PHE A 163 -19.60 -27.34 5.95
CA PHE A 163 -20.32 -28.28 6.82
C PHE A 163 -20.89 -27.54 8.01
N ASN A 164 -22.13 -27.87 8.41
CA ASN A 164 -22.74 -27.30 9.61
C ASN A 164 -22.45 -28.18 10.85
N ASN A 165 -22.46 -27.56 12.03
CA ASN A 165 -22.09 -28.20 13.29
C ASN A 165 -23.19 -29.10 13.88
N ASN A 166 -24.41 -29.07 13.32
CA ASN A 166 -25.62 -29.72 13.87
C ASN A 166 -26.23 -30.81 12.98
N GLY A 167 -25.61 -31.15 11.85
CA GLY A 167 -26.06 -32.19 10.93
C GLY A 167 -25.01 -32.41 9.85
N ASN A 168 -24.83 -33.65 9.40
CA ASN A 168 -23.86 -34.03 8.36
C ASN A 168 -24.21 -33.47 6.95
N GLU A 169 -24.86 -32.32 6.88
CA GLU A 169 -25.35 -31.71 5.65
C GLU A 169 -24.30 -30.73 5.11
N GLN A 170 -23.80 -31.07 3.94
CA GLN A 170 -22.95 -30.21 3.14
C GLN A 170 -23.81 -29.14 2.46
N TYR A 171 -23.31 -27.91 2.41
CA TYR A 171 -23.93 -26.83 1.65
C TYR A 171 -22.89 -25.98 0.93
N THR A 172 -23.29 -25.32 -0.15
CA THR A 172 -22.43 -24.34 -0.85
C THR A 172 -22.56 -22.98 -0.17
N PHE A 173 -21.46 -22.47 0.37
CA PHE A 173 -21.30 -21.08 0.76
C PHE A 173 -20.61 -20.31 -0.36
N SER A 174 -21.19 -19.19 -0.81
CA SER A 174 -20.56 -18.31 -1.78
C SER A 174 -19.95 -17.12 -1.06
N ALA A 175 -18.62 -17.11 -0.91
CA ALA A 175 -17.91 -15.98 -0.35
C ALA A 175 -17.78 -14.89 -1.42
N GLN A 176 -18.20 -13.68 -1.09
CA GLN A 176 -18.24 -12.55 -2.03
C GLN A 176 -17.67 -11.28 -1.38
N HIS A 177 -16.85 -10.55 -2.13
CA HIS A 177 -16.37 -9.23 -1.75
C HIS A 177 -16.30 -8.32 -2.98
N SER A 178 -16.82 -7.10 -2.84
CA SER A 178 -16.78 -6.09 -3.89
C SER A 178 -16.48 -4.73 -3.27
N THR A 179 -15.42 -4.07 -3.75
CA THR A 179 -15.02 -2.72 -3.32
C THR A 179 -14.45 -1.96 -4.50
N ASP A 180 -15.01 -0.78 -4.76
CA ASP A 180 -14.46 0.19 -5.71
C ASP A 180 -13.65 1.25 -4.96
N PHE A 181 -12.55 1.70 -5.56
CA PHE A 181 -11.78 2.83 -5.06
C PHE A 181 -11.08 3.59 -6.18
N SER A 182 -10.66 4.81 -5.88
CA SER A 182 -9.92 5.65 -6.82
C SER A 182 -8.70 6.27 -6.16
N LEU A 183 -7.67 6.50 -6.97
CA LEU A 183 -6.42 7.15 -6.61
C LEU A 183 -6.28 8.40 -7.48
N ASP A 184 -6.13 9.57 -6.86
CA ASP A 184 -5.84 10.80 -7.59
C ASP A 184 -4.34 11.02 -7.69
N ARG A 185 -3.82 11.13 -8.92
CA ARG A 185 -2.39 11.33 -9.26
C ARG A 185 -1.46 10.18 -8.88
N PHE A 186 -2.02 9.08 -8.42
CA PHE A 186 -1.30 7.84 -8.11
C PHE A 186 -1.89 6.67 -8.89
N GLN A 187 -1.05 5.71 -9.23
CA GLN A 187 -1.44 4.46 -9.88
C GLN A 187 -1.03 3.27 -9.01
N LEU A 188 -1.88 2.25 -8.94
CA LEU A 188 -1.61 1.02 -8.20
C LEU A 188 -1.08 -0.06 -9.16
N HIS A 189 -0.06 -0.76 -8.72
CA HIS A 189 0.63 -1.85 -9.40
C HIS A 189 0.65 -3.09 -8.50
N GLY A 190 0.34 -4.25 -9.08
CA GLY A 190 0.46 -5.54 -8.42
C GLY A 190 1.77 -6.23 -8.78
N LEU A 191 2.54 -6.62 -7.78
CA LEU A 191 3.81 -7.33 -7.90
C LEU A 191 3.66 -8.71 -7.24
N GLN A 192 3.42 -9.73 -8.06
CA GLN A 192 3.31 -11.10 -7.55
C GLN A 192 4.69 -11.75 -7.44
N ASP A 193 4.93 -12.46 -6.34
CA ASP A 193 6.01 -13.43 -6.22
C ASP A 193 5.49 -14.84 -5.87
N SER A 194 6.41 -15.76 -5.52
CA SER A 194 6.05 -17.15 -5.18
C SER A 194 5.37 -17.31 -3.82
N THR A 195 5.42 -16.29 -2.97
CA THR A 195 4.99 -16.32 -1.56
C THR A 195 3.82 -15.38 -1.27
N GLY A 196 3.49 -14.47 -2.20
CA GLY A 196 2.41 -13.50 -2.02
C GLY A 196 2.33 -12.49 -3.16
N VAL A 197 1.75 -11.34 -2.83
CA VAL A 197 1.63 -10.19 -3.72
C VAL A 197 1.92 -8.92 -2.92
N ASP A 198 2.63 -8.02 -3.56
CA ASP A 198 2.81 -6.64 -3.13
C ASP A 198 1.91 -5.72 -3.96
N TYR A 199 1.29 -4.75 -3.28
CA TYR A 199 0.56 -3.66 -3.90
C TYR A 199 1.37 -2.39 -3.72
N SER A 200 1.92 -1.88 -4.81
CA SER A 200 2.62 -0.60 -4.86
C SER A 200 1.68 0.48 -5.36
N VAL A 201 1.61 1.61 -4.67
CA VAL A 201 0.89 2.81 -5.12
C VAL A 201 1.91 3.89 -5.39
N ASP A 202 2.04 4.24 -6.66
CA ASP A 202 3.15 5.01 -7.22
C ASP A 202 2.65 6.34 -7.80
N TYR A 203 3.41 7.42 -7.61
CA TYR A 203 3.08 8.72 -8.18
C TYR A 203 3.08 8.67 -9.71
N LYS A 204 1.99 9.17 -10.30
CA LYS A 204 1.68 9.07 -11.73
C LYS A 204 0.88 10.29 -12.21
N ASP A 205 1.53 11.44 -12.19
CA ASP A 205 0.95 12.70 -12.70
C ASP A 205 2.02 13.50 -13.46
N TYR A 206 2.87 14.26 -12.77
CA TYR A 206 3.95 15.00 -13.44
C TYR A 206 5.12 14.13 -13.91
N TYR A 207 5.26 12.95 -13.34
CA TYR A 207 6.17 11.90 -13.80
C TYR A 207 5.61 10.54 -13.43
N ASP A 208 6.26 9.51 -13.94
CA ASP A 208 5.91 8.12 -13.71
C ASP A 208 6.98 7.47 -12.82
N HIS A 209 6.71 7.40 -11.51
CA HIS A 209 7.63 6.74 -10.58
C HIS A 209 7.84 5.28 -10.97
N TRP A 210 6.76 4.58 -11.33
CA TRP A 210 6.81 3.17 -11.67
C TRP A 210 7.74 2.87 -12.86
N SER A 211 7.69 3.71 -13.90
CA SER A 211 8.54 3.53 -15.09
C SER A 211 9.96 4.08 -14.93
N ASP A 212 10.18 5.06 -14.04
CA ASP A 212 11.49 5.69 -13.80
C ASP A 212 11.75 5.98 -12.30
N PRO A 213 11.88 4.94 -11.46
CA PRO A 213 11.94 5.10 -10.00
C PRO A 213 13.24 5.77 -9.51
N ASN A 214 14.24 5.82 -10.38
CA ASN A 214 15.55 6.41 -10.12
C ASN A 214 15.75 7.78 -10.80
N PHE A 215 14.70 8.33 -11.42
CA PHE A 215 14.74 9.65 -12.06
C PHE A 215 15.84 9.79 -13.13
N ASN A 216 16.08 8.72 -13.90
CA ASN A 216 17.11 8.66 -14.93
C ASN A 216 16.76 9.50 -16.17
N THR A 217 15.47 9.73 -16.42
CA THR A 217 14.98 10.52 -17.55
C THR A 217 14.77 11.97 -17.14
N ASN A 218 14.66 12.88 -18.12
CA ASN A 218 14.35 14.29 -17.83
C ASN A 218 12.87 14.56 -17.57
N THR A 219 12.01 13.54 -17.71
CA THR A 219 10.54 13.72 -17.66
C THR A 219 10.05 14.22 -16.31
N TRP A 220 10.75 13.89 -15.23
CA TRP A 220 10.42 14.37 -13.89
C TRP A 220 10.65 15.86 -13.69
N TRP A 221 11.50 16.51 -14.50
CA TRP A 221 11.75 17.94 -14.35
C TRP A 221 11.29 18.79 -15.53
N GLU A 222 11.24 18.27 -16.76
CA GLU A 222 10.83 19.00 -17.96
C GLU A 222 9.69 18.27 -18.72
N PRO A 223 8.41 18.69 -18.59
CA PRO A 223 7.86 19.77 -17.77
C PRO A 223 7.47 19.32 -16.35
N GLY A 224 7.95 18.17 -15.87
CA GLY A 224 7.43 17.40 -14.74
C GLY A 224 7.04 18.19 -13.48
N VAL A 225 7.75 18.03 -12.36
CA VAL A 225 7.35 18.64 -11.08
C VAL A 225 7.67 20.13 -10.99
N TYR A 226 8.28 20.69 -12.03
CA TYR A 226 8.59 22.11 -12.11
C TYR A 226 7.72 22.80 -13.15
N GLU A 227 7.44 24.08 -12.89
CA GLU A 227 6.79 24.96 -13.85
C GLU A 227 7.55 26.28 -13.96
N GLU A 228 7.62 26.81 -15.17
CA GLU A 228 8.24 28.10 -15.42
C GLU A 228 7.23 29.22 -15.15
N VAL A 229 7.65 30.19 -14.34
CA VAL A 229 6.82 31.31 -13.90
C VAL A 229 7.58 32.62 -14.07
N THR A 230 6.86 33.73 -14.05
CA THR A 230 7.43 35.06 -13.87
C THR A 230 6.98 35.56 -12.50
N ARG A 231 7.85 35.41 -11.49
CA ARG A 231 7.66 35.92 -10.12
C ARG A 231 8.84 36.83 -9.79
N GLU A 232 8.65 37.79 -8.90
CA GLU A 232 9.74 38.69 -8.43
C GLU A 232 10.42 39.49 -9.56
N GLY A 233 9.75 39.69 -10.70
CA GLY A 233 10.25 40.47 -11.83
C GLY A 233 11.18 39.73 -12.79
N TRP A 234 11.35 38.41 -12.67
CA TRP A 234 12.17 37.61 -13.57
C TRP A 234 11.59 36.21 -13.81
N LYS A 235 11.98 35.57 -14.92
CA LYS A 235 11.49 34.25 -15.34
C LYS A 235 12.34 33.14 -14.73
N HIS A 236 11.71 32.20 -14.04
CA HIS A 236 12.38 31.08 -13.38
C HIS A 236 11.46 29.88 -13.20
N TRP A 237 12.04 28.75 -12.84
CA TRP A 237 11.27 27.56 -12.53
C TRP A 237 10.93 27.52 -11.05
N ILE A 238 9.78 26.97 -10.70
CA ILE A 238 9.40 26.65 -9.33
C ILE A 238 8.97 25.19 -9.29
N VAL A 239 9.09 24.54 -8.13
CA VAL A 239 8.36 23.32 -7.82
C VAL A 239 6.87 23.66 -7.83
N ARG A 240 6.07 22.86 -8.55
CA ARG A 240 4.61 23.05 -8.62
C ARG A 240 4.02 23.04 -7.21
N GLU A 241 3.20 24.05 -6.92
CA GLU A 241 2.63 24.23 -5.58
C GLU A 241 1.48 23.25 -5.27
N TYR A 242 0.96 22.59 -6.29
CA TYR A 242 -0.20 21.70 -6.26
C TYR A 242 0.17 20.21 -6.39
N LEU A 243 1.26 19.79 -5.74
CA LEU A 243 1.58 18.36 -5.53
C LEU A 243 0.47 17.69 -4.71
N PRO A 244 0.15 16.40 -4.95
CA PRO A 244 -1.00 15.71 -4.36
C PRO A 244 -1.02 15.80 -2.83
N ALA A 245 -2.19 15.63 -2.21
CA ALA A 245 -2.24 15.45 -0.76
C ALA A 245 -1.59 14.12 -0.38
N ASP A 246 -0.78 14.10 0.70
CA ASP A 246 -0.20 12.87 1.26
C ASP A 246 -1.28 12.05 1.97
N ASN A 247 -2.17 11.46 1.20
CA ASN A 247 -3.21 10.56 1.64
C ASN A 247 -3.33 9.46 0.61
N VAL A 248 -2.52 8.42 0.78
CA VAL A 248 -2.42 7.30 -0.15
C VAL A 248 -3.18 6.13 0.46
N PRO A 249 -4.38 5.80 -0.04
CA PRO A 249 -5.17 4.71 0.51
C PRO A 249 -4.54 3.36 0.13
N ILE A 250 -4.69 2.39 1.02
CA ILE A 250 -4.22 1.01 0.86
C ILE A 250 -5.46 0.17 0.58
N ASN A 251 -5.46 -0.55 -0.54
CA ASN A 251 -6.52 -1.48 -0.92
C ASN A 251 -5.90 -2.66 -1.67
N GLY A 252 -6.23 -3.86 -1.26
CA GLY A 252 -5.80 -5.09 -1.92
C GLY A 252 -6.61 -6.29 -1.44
N LEU A 253 -6.72 -7.31 -2.28
CA LEU A 253 -7.31 -8.59 -1.91
C LEU A 253 -6.47 -9.72 -2.48
N SER A 254 -6.01 -10.60 -1.61
CA SER A 254 -5.28 -11.82 -1.96
C SER A 254 -6.06 -13.04 -1.51
N VAL A 255 -6.06 -14.08 -2.34
CA VAL A 255 -6.64 -15.38 -2.00
C VAL A 255 -5.55 -16.41 -2.02
N PHE A 256 -5.41 -17.13 -0.91
CA PHE A 256 -4.47 -18.21 -0.75
C PHE A 256 -5.22 -19.54 -0.58
N SER A 257 -4.59 -20.63 -0.98
CA SER A 257 -5.03 -21.99 -0.64
C SER A 257 -3.92 -22.74 0.08
N SER A 258 -4.31 -23.63 0.98
CA SER A 258 -3.37 -24.46 1.73
C SER A 258 -4.03 -25.76 2.19
N SER A 259 -3.20 -26.70 2.62
CA SER A 259 -3.61 -27.93 3.31
C SER A 259 -3.65 -27.79 4.83
N VAL A 260 -3.18 -26.64 5.35
CA VAL A 260 -2.94 -26.44 6.78
C VAL A 260 -3.67 -25.21 7.29
N GLY A 261 -3.86 -25.23 8.60
CA GLY A 261 -4.63 -24.23 9.29
C GLY A 261 -3.86 -23.17 10.07
N LYS A 262 -2.53 -23.25 10.12
CA LYS A 262 -1.66 -22.37 10.92
C LYS A 262 -0.59 -21.72 10.03
N PRO A 263 -0.98 -20.99 8.98
CA PRO A 263 0.01 -20.28 8.19
C PRO A 263 0.63 -19.13 8.96
N THR A 264 1.92 -18.87 8.70
CA THR A 264 2.57 -17.63 9.12
C THR A 264 2.40 -16.59 8.02
N PHE A 265 1.88 -15.42 8.38
CA PHE A 265 1.81 -14.26 7.48
C PHE A 265 2.85 -13.23 7.90
N LYS A 266 3.54 -12.68 6.90
CA LYS A 266 4.50 -11.59 7.06
C LYS A 266 4.04 -10.40 6.24
N SER A 267 3.64 -9.36 6.95
CA SER A 267 3.21 -8.07 6.39
C SER A 267 4.42 -7.14 6.24
N LYS A 268 4.75 -6.78 5.00
CA LYS A 268 5.85 -5.84 4.69
C LYS A 268 5.30 -4.50 4.26
N PHE A 269 5.95 -3.44 4.71
CA PHE A 269 5.60 -2.08 4.31
C PHE A 269 6.85 -1.30 3.94
N GLU A 270 6.76 -0.59 2.82
CA GLU A 270 7.80 0.29 2.31
C GLU A 270 7.17 1.60 1.83
N ALA A 271 7.87 2.72 1.97
CA ALA A 271 7.45 3.99 1.40
C ALA A 271 8.64 4.91 1.16
N ALA A 272 8.56 5.75 0.12
CA ALA A 272 9.50 6.82 -0.10
C ALA A 272 8.84 8.19 -0.07
N PHE A 273 9.58 9.14 0.49
CA PHE A 273 9.20 10.54 0.58
C PHE A 273 10.22 11.38 -0.16
N ARG A 274 9.76 12.21 -1.09
CA ARG A 274 10.64 12.98 -1.96
C ARG A 274 10.59 14.47 -1.68
N ALA A 275 11.72 15.09 -1.94
CA ALA A 275 11.98 16.49 -1.80
C ALA A 275 12.53 17.01 -3.13
N PHE A 276 11.89 18.04 -3.69
CA PHE A 276 12.32 18.70 -4.92
C PHE A 276 12.75 20.14 -4.65
N LYS A 277 13.71 20.64 -5.44
CA LYS A 277 14.24 22.00 -5.31
C LYS A 277 14.50 22.62 -6.67
N SER A 278 13.97 23.82 -6.84
CA SER A 278 14.13 24.65 -8.02
C SER A 278 15.50 25.36 -8.05
N ASN A 279 15.96 25.74 -9.25
CA ASN A 279 17.12 26.61 -9.48
C ASN A 279 16.98 28.03 -8.93
N ALA A 280 15.77 28.49 -8.64
CA ALA A 280 15.53 29.80 -8.07
C ALA A 280 16.10 29.92 -6.65
N TRP A 281 16.30 28.79 -5.98
CA TRP A 281 16.93 28.73 -4.67
C TRP A 281 18.35 28.20 -4.77
N ARG A 282 19.34 28.94 -4.26
CA ARG A 282 20.73 28.45 -4.18
C ARG A 282 20.98 27.76 -2.85
N CYS A 283 21.58 26.58 -2.89
CA CYS A 283 21.87 25.74 -1.71
C CYS A 283 23.30 25.21 -1.76
N THR A 284 23.80 24.69 -0.63
CA THR A 284 25.13 24.08 -0.54
C THR A 284 25.28 22.77 -1.32
N SER A 285 24.17 22.19 -1.79
CA SER A 285 24.16 21.02 -2.67
C SER A 285 24.26 21.36 -4.15
N ASP A 286 24.25 22.63 -4.53
CA ASP A 286 24.37 23.01 -5.94
C ASP A 286 25.72 22.57 -6.49
N ASP A 287 25.71 21.79 -7.57
CA ASP A 287 26.90 21.52 -8.38
C ASP A 287 27.00 22.53 -9.53
N ASP A 288 28.12 22.49 -10.28
CA ASP A 288 28.40 23.40 -11.39
C ASP A 288 27.40 23.29 -12.58
N THR A 289 26.43 22.38 -12.50
CA THR A 289 25.50 22.02 -13.57
C THR A 289 24.01 21.95 -13.17
N THR A 290 23.66 22.01 -11.88
CA THR A 290 22.31 21.66 -11.41
C THR A 290 21.39 22.87 -11.35
N HIS A 291 20.30 22.77 -12.10
CA HIS A 291 19.16 23.67 -12.01
C HIS A 291 17.93 23.01 -11.34
N PHE A 292 17.92 21.69 -11.18
CA PHE A 292 16.84 20.95 -10.53
C PHE A 292 17.43 19.83 -9.68
N GLN A 293 16.99 19.71 -8.44
CA GLN A 293 17.51 18.70 -7.53
C GLN A 293 16.38 17.91 -6.91
N MET A 294 16.57 16.60 -6.76
CA MET A 294 15.74 15.76 -5.91
C MET A 294 16.57 15.06 -4.85
N THR A 295 15.91 14.74 -3.76
CA THR A 295 16.43 13.79 -2.77
C THR A 295 15.24 13.13 -2.08
N GLY A 296 15.48 12.13 -1.25
CA GLY A 296 14.41 11.48 -0.53
C GLY A 296 14.87 10.67 0.65
N ILE A 297 13.89 10.29 1.45
CA ILE A 297 14.04 9.31 2.52
C ILE A 297 13.15 8.13 2.21
N TYR A 298 13.60 6.97 2.63
CA TYR A 298 12.87 5.75 2.56
C TYR A 298 12.56 5.23 3.96
N PHE A 299 11.37 4.66 4.14
CA PHE A 299 10.97 3.94 5.33
C PHE A 299 10.62 2.52 4.94
N SER A 300 11.13 1.55 5.69
CA SER A 300 10.72 0.15 5.62
C SER A 300 10.59 -0.40 7.03
N ASN A 301 9.73 -1.39 7.19
CA ASN A 301 9.68 -2.20 8.40
C ASN A 301 10.63 -3.43 8.36
N ASP A 302 11.61 -3.44 7.45
CA ASP A 302 12.69 -4.42 7.28
C ASP A 302 12.19 -5.88 7.31
N ASP A 303 12.21 -6.50 8.49
CA ASP A 303 11.82 -7.87 8.75
C ASP A 303 10.30 -8.10 8.71
N GLY A 304 9.51 -7.05 8.47
CA GLY A 304 8.06 -7.13 8.38
C GLY A 304 7.39 -7.40 9.73
N TRP A 305 6.10 -7.13 9.82
CA TRP A 305 5.28 -7.60 10.93
C TRP A 305 4.89 -9.05 10.66
N SER A 306 5.46 -9.98 11.43
CA SER A 306 5.16 -11.40 11.31
C SER A 306 4.16 -11.81 12.38
N ASN A 307 3.05 -12.41 11.96
CA ASN A 307 2.05 -12.95 12.86
C ASN A 307 1.62 -14.35 12.40
N VAL A 308 1.62 -15.29 13.35
CA VAL A 308 1.01 -16.60 13.13
C VAL A 308 -0.49 -16.44 13.33
N LEU A 309 -1.25 -16.55 12.26
CA LEU A 309 -2.70 -16.62 12.36
C LEU A 309 -3.06 -18.07 12.68
N ASP A 310 -3.35 -18.34 13.96
CA ASP A 310 -3.82 -19.66 14.37
C ASP A 310 -5.27 -19.86 13.94
N LEU A 311 -5.40 -20.25 12.68
CA LEU A 311 -6.70 -20.52 12.12
C LEU A 311 -7.18 -21.93 12.49
N THR A 312 -6.39 -22.78 13.19
CA THR A 312 -6.69 -24.23 13.36
C THR A 312 -8.03 -24.62 13.98
N TRP A 313 -8.61 -25.70 13.47
CA TRP A 313 -9.92 -26.21 13.79
C TRP A 313 -9.73 -27.39 14.76
N SER A 314 -10.24 -27.26 15.98
CA SER A 314 -10.25 -28.33 17.00
C SER A 314 -11.63 -28.94 17.10
#